data_AF-A0A5N6Q9X4-F1
#
_entry.id   AF-A0A5N6Q9X4-F1
#
_cell.length_a   1.000
_cell.length_b   1.000
_cell.length_c   1.000
_cell.angle_alpha   90.00
_cell.angle_beta   90.00
_cell.angle_gamma   90.00
#
_symmetry.space_group_name_H-M   'P 1'
#
loop_
_entity.id
_entity.type
_entity.pdbx_description
1 polymer ?
#
loop_
_entity_poly.entity_id
_entity_poly.type
_entity_poly.pdbx_seq_one_letter_code
_entity_poly.pdbx_strand_id
1 'polypeptide(L)'
;MQSIRNSILRHVRVRGSAERWFLAENRNVLKQLSNQMCSSTATGPDQIMDQVIGLVKKFDKIDASKVTETADFQKDLSLDSLDRVELVMAFEQEFSIEIPDEKADKLTCCADVAKYIVSVA
;
A
#
# COMPACT_ATOMS: atom_id res chain seq x y z
N MET A 1 -6.53 37.89 38.54
CA MET A 1 -7.70 38.55 37.92
C MET A 1 -7.19 39.22 36.66
N GLN A 2 -7.73 39.10 35.47
CA GLN A 2 -8.87 38.39 34.89
C GLN A 2 -8.55 38.34 33.39
N SER A 3 -9.06 37.31 32.72
CA SER A 3 -9.72 37.39 31.41
C SER A 3 -9.19 38.46 30.44
N ILE A 4 -8.75 38.11 29.23
CA ILE A 4 -9.69 37.79 28.15
C ILE A 4 -9.01 36.81 27.20
N ARG A 5 -9.56 35.59 27.19
CA ARG A 5 -9.47 34.64 26.09
C ARG A 5 -10.09 35.34 24.89
N ASN A 6 -9.26 35.83 23.98
CA ASN A 6 -9.78 36.45 22.77
C ASN A 6 -10.35 35.35 21.87
N SER A 7 -11.67 35.25 21.94
CA SER A 7 -12.56 34.62 20.98
C SER A 7 -12.23 35.08 19.57
N ILE A 8 -11.66 34.19 18.76
CA ILE A 8 -11.78 34.28 17.30
C ILE A 8 -12.19 32.88 16.81
N LEU A 9 -13.46 32.59 17.01
CA LEU A 9 -14.19 31.65 16.17
C LEU A 9 -14.53 32.36 14.85
N ARG A 10 -14.62 31.56 13.78
CA ARG A 10 -15.22 31.86 12.47
C ARG A 10 -14.26 32.48 11.45
N HIS A 11 -13.63 31.60 10.69
CA HIS A 11 -14.14 31.37 9.33
C HIS A 11 -13.83 29.92 8.91
N VAL A 12 -14.86 29.09 9.01
CA VAL A 12 -15.03 27.89 8.19
C VAL A 12 -14.94 28.34 6.73
N ARG A 13 -13.82 28.01 6.08
CA ARG A 13 -13.73 27.95 4.62
C ARG A 13 -13.68 26.48 4.26
N VAL A 14 -14.85 25.89 4.06
CA VAL A 14 -15.02 24.70 3.22
C VAL A 14 -14.55 25.08 1.82
N ARG A 15 -13.43 24.51 1.35
CA ARG A 15 -13.15 24.34 -0.07
C ARG A 15 -12.02 23.33 -0.30
N GLY A 16 -12.38 22.16 -0.84
CA GLY A 16 -11.45 21.21 -1.45
C GLY A 16 -11.31 19.86 -0.75
N SER A 17 -12.40 19.12 -0.58
CA SER A 17 -12.35 17.69 -0.24
C SER A 17 -11.88 16.90 -1.46
N ALA A 18 -10.57 16.63 -1.48
CA ALA A 18 -9.87 15.54 -2.15
C ALA A 18 -8.37 15.71 -1.80
N GLU A 19 -8.10 15.70 -0.50
CA GLU A 19 -6.76 15.40 0.05
C GLU A 19 -6.54 13.94 -0.40
N ARG A 20 -5.58 13.57 -1.26
CA ARG A 20 -4.13 13.77 -1.19
C ARG A 20 -3.57 13.26 0.14
N TRP A 21 -3.93 12.02 0.48
CA TRP A 21 -3.34 11.21 1.55
C TRP A 21 -2.02 10.56 1.09
N PHE A 22 -1.18 11.35 0.44
CA PHE A 22 0.19 10.95 0.16
C PHE A 22 1.09 12.01 0.79
N LEU A 23 2.09 11.52 1.51
CA LEU A 23 3.19 12.26 2.16
C LEU A 23 2.99 12.65 3.62
N ALA A 24 3.11 11.67 4.51
CA ALA A 24 3.93 11.83 5.72
C ALA A 24 4.08 10.48 6.46
N GLU A 25 5.12 9.71 6.12
CA GLU A 25 6.10 9.21 7.10
C GLU A 25 7.29 8.55 6.36
N ASN A 26 8.49 8.66 6.93
CA ASN A 26 9.75 8.01 6.52
C ASN A 26 10.59 8.58 5.36
N ARG A 27 11.30 9.67 5.70
CA ARG A 27 12.51 10.23 5.04
C ARG A 27 13.76 9.34 5.16
N ASN A 28 13.65 8.02 5.03
CA ASN A 28 14.81 7.11 5.03
C ASN A 28 14.91 6.20 3.79
N VAL A 29 13.93 6.23 2.88
CA VAL A 29 13.86 5.32 1.72
C VAL A 29 14.76 5.75 0.55
N LEU A 30 15.29 6.99 0.57
CA LEU A 30 16.04 7.57 -0.56
C LEU A 30 17.57 7.29 -0.56
N LYS A 31 18.11 6.58 0.43
CA LYS A 31 19.56 6.29 0.50
C LYS A 31 19.96 4.89 0.00
N GLN A 32 19.01 4.04 -0.38
CA GLN A 32 19.27 2.64 -0.71
C GLN A 32 18.74 2.22 -2.10
N LEU A 33 18.82 3.12 -3.07
CA LEU A 33 18.48 2.82 -4.47
C LEU A 33 19.66 3.12 -5.42
N SER A 34 20.89 2.95 -4.94
CA SER A 34 22.12 3.23 -5.70
C SER A 34 22.81 2.00 -6.29
N ASN A 35 22.25 0.78 -6.20
CA ASN A 35 22.99 -0.36 -6.75
C ASN A 35 22.09 -1.53 -7.18
N GLN A 36 21.53 -1.45 -8.39
CA GLN A 36 21.85 -2.42 -9.45
C GLN A 36 21.10 -2.16 -10.75
N MET A 37 21.84 -2.39 -11.83
CA MET A 37 21.53 -2.17 -13.23
C MET A 37 20.46 -3.10 -13.80
N CYS A 38 19.79 -2.59 -14.84
CA CYS A 38 19.31 -3.28 -16.04
C CYS A 38 18.95 -4.77 -15.93
N SER A 39 17.66 -5.09 -16.06
CA SER A 39 17.25 -6.25 -16.83
C SER A 39 16.00 -5.93 -17.65
N SER A 40 16.14 -6.25 -18.92
CA SER A 40 15.14 -6.21 -19.98
C SER A 40 13.79 -6.78 -19.56
N THR A 41 12.74 -6.07 -19.98
CA THR A 41 11.35 -6.47 -20.13
C THR A 41 11.17 -7.96 -20.45
N ALA A 42 10.92 -8.75 -19.41
CA ALA A 42 10.21 -10.01 -19.47
C ALA A 42 9.54 -10.15 -18.11
N THR A 43 8.35 -9.56 -17.97
CA THR A 43 7.53 -9.61 -16.76
C THR A 43 7.06 -11.05 -16.57
N GLY A 44 7.93 -11.88 -16.01
CA GLY A 44 7.63 -13.26 -15.68
C GLY A 44 6.72 -13.31 -14.45
N PRO A 45 5.88 -14.35 -14.31
CA PRO A 45 5.02 -14.52 -13.14
C PRO A 45 5.82 -14.53 -11.82
N ASP A 46 7.04 -15.06 -11.86
CA ASP A 46 7.94 -15.10 -10.71
C ASP A 46 8.39 -13.71 -10.26
N GLN A 47 8.63 -12.77 -11.20
CA GLN A 47 9.03 -11.40 -10.85
C GLN A 47 7.89 -10.61 -10.21
N ILE A 48 6.67 -10.77 -10.71
CA ILE A 48 5.48 -10.12 -10.13
C ILE A 48 5.30 -10.62 -8.70
N MET A 49 5.46 -11.92 -8.47
CA MET A 49 5.36 -12.49 -7.14
C MET A 49 6.39 -11.91 -6.17
N ASP A 50 7.65 -11.83 -6.58
CA ASP A 50 8.72 -11.22 -5.78
C ASP A 50 8.44 -9.74 -5.47
N GLN A 51 7.89 -8.99 -6.43
CA GLN A 51 7.51 -7.59 -6.21
C GLN A 51 6.33 -7.45 -5.24
N VAL A 52 5.30 -8.29 -5.36
CA VAL A 52 4.15 -8.31 -4.44
C VAL A 52 4.63 -8.62 -3.01
N ILE A 53 5.43 -9.68 -2.83
CA ILE A 53 6.01 -10.02 -1.53
C ILE A 53 6.87 -8.87 -1.00
N GLY A 54 7.66 -8.24 -1.87
CA GLY A 54 8.52 -7.10 -1.52
C GLY A 54 7.72 -5.89 -1.04
N LEU A 55 6.57 -5.59 -1.65
CA LEU A 55 5.65 -4.54 -1.22
C LEU A 55 5.03 -4.86 0.14
N VAL A 56 4.53 -6.08 0.32
CA VAL A 56 3.92 -6.53 1.58
C VAL A 56 4.95 -6.46 2.71
N LYS A 57 6.20 -6.87 2.49
CA LYS A 57 7.27 -6.76 3.49
C LYS A 57 7.65 -5.33 3.89
N LYS A 58 7.35 -4.33 3.04
CA LYS A 58 7.62 -2.90 3.34
C LYS A 58 6.55 -2.27 4.23
N PHE A 59 5.42 -2.95 4.44
CA PHE A 59 4.33 -2.41 5.21
C PHE A 59 4.66 -2.54 6.71
N ASP A 60 4.71 -1.42 7.43
CA ASP A 60 5.22 -1.38 8.82
C ASP A 60 4.36 -2.18 9.82
N LYS A 61 3.11 -2.52 9.44
CA LYS A 61 2.16 -3.25 10.28
C LYS A 61 2.35 -4.77 10.25
N ILE A 62 3.27 -5.30 9.43
CA ILE A 62 3.45 -6.73 9.21
C ILE A 62 4.90 -7.18 9.38
N ASP A 63 5.04 -8.37 9.98
CA ASP A 63 6.34 -9.01 10.16
C ASP A 63 6.82 -9.62 8.84
N ALA A 64 7.89 -9.08 8.27
CA ALA A 64 8.45 -9.59 7.01
C ALA A 64 8.80 -11.10 7.02
N SER A 65 9.06 -11.67 8.21
CA SER A 65 9.32 -13.10 8.40
C SER A 65 8.08 -13.99 8.27
N LYS A 66 6.88 -13.43 8.47
CA LYS A 66 5.59 -14.14 8.32
C LYS A 66 5.03 -14.04 6.91
N VAL A 67 5.52 -13.10 6.12
CA VAL A 67 5.09 -12.92 4.73
C VAL A 67 5.57 -14.10 3.90
N THR A 68 4.63 -14.96 3.56
CA THR A 68 4.81 -16.07 2.62
C THR A 68 3.86 -15.91 1.45
N GLU A 69 4.13 -16.64 0.38
CA GLU A 69 3.33 -16.63 -0.84
C GLU A 69 1.85 -16.94 -0.60
N THR A 70 1.61 -17.87 0.33
CA THR A 70 0.30 -18.40 0.70
C THR A 70 -0.23 -17.81 2.01
N ALA A 71 0.48 -16.85 2.62
CA ALA A 71 0.03 -16.22 3.86
C ALA A 71 -1.27 -15.46 3.63
N ASP A 72 -2.26 -15.73 4.47
CA ASP A 72 -3.53 -15.02 4.47
C ASP A 72 -3.35 -13.66 5.15
N PHE A 73 -3.66 -12.59 4.42
CA PHE A 73 -3.52 -11.20 4.89
C PHE A 73 -4.28 -10.96 6.20
N GLN A 74 -5.43 -11.59 6.39
CA GLN A 74 -6.24 -11.40 7.58
C GLN A 74 -5.89 -12.39 8.70
N LYS A 75 -5.64 -13.66 8.38
CA LYS A 75 -5.44 -14.71 9.41
C LYS A 75 -3.99 -14.84 9.89
N ASP A 76 -3.03 -14.79 8.96
CA ASP A 76 -1.62 -15.02 9.28
C ASP A 76 -0.89 -13.71 9.59
N LEU A 77 -1.24 -12.68 8.83
CA LEU A 77 -0.67 -11.34 8.93
C LEU A 77 -1.51 -10.40 9.81
N SER A 78 -2.71 -10.83 10.24
CA SER A 78 -3.58 -10.09 11.16
C SER A 78 -3.89 -8.66 10.72
N LEU A 79 -4.02 -8.45 9.41
CA LEU A 79 -4.32 -7.13 8.85
C LEU A 79 -5.81 -6.83 8.97
N ASP A 80 -6.11 -5.61 9.42
CA ASP A 80 -7.48 -5.13 9.53
C ASP A 80 -8.06 -4.79 8.14
N SER A 81 -9.39 -4.63 8.09
CA SER A 81 -10.10 -4.24 6.85
C SER A 81 -9.56 -2.95 6.22
N LEU A 82 -9.14 -1.97 7.02
CA LEU A 82 -8.55 -0.71 6.52
C LEU A 82 -7.14 -0.92 5.95
N ASP A 83 -6.35 -1.77 6.60
CA ASP A 83 -4.97 -2.07 6.17
C ASP A 83 -4.96 -2.81 4.83
N ARG A 84 -5.94 -3.69 4.61
CA ARG A 84 -6.12 -4.37 3.32
C ARG A 84 -6.45 -3.40 2.19
N VAL A 85 -7.29 -2.39 2.42
CA VAL A 85 -7.57 -1.35 1.43
C VAL A 85 -6.30 -0.55 1.10
N GLU A 86 -5.49 -0.23 2.10
CA GLU A 86 -4.21 0.47 1.91
C GLU A 86 -3.19 -0.37 1.09
N LEU A 87 -3.10 -1.67 1.36
CA LEU A 87 -2.28 -2.59 0.54
C LEU A 87 -2.77 -2.70 -0.90
N VAL A 88 -4.07 -2.81 -1.12
CA VAL A 88 -4.66 -2.89 -2.47
C VAL A 88 -4.33 -1.62 -3.27
N MET A 89 -4.51 -0.44 -2.67
CA MET A 89 -4.12 0.83 -3.31
C MET A 89 -2.62 0.88 -3.63
N ALA A 90 -1.75 0.31 -2.79
CA ALA A 90 -0.32 0.25 -3.06
C ALA A 90 0.00 -0.66 -4.27
N PHE A 91 -0.71 -1.79 -4.42
CA PHE A 91 -0.57 -2.65 -5.60
C PHE A 91 -1.08 -1.96 -6.87
N GLU A 92 -2.24 -1.31 -6.81
CA GLU A 92 -2.79 -0.52 -7.92
C GLU A 92 -1.81 0.53 -8.42
N GLN A 93 -1.16 1.25 -7.48
CA GLN A 93 -0.20 2.29 -7.82
C GLN A 93 1.12 1.74 -8.36
N GLU A 94 1.66 0.66 -7.78
CA GLU A 94 2.93 0.06 -8.24
C GLU A 94 2.79 -0.54 -9.64
N PHE A 95 1.72 -1.30 -9.88
CA PHE A 95 1.50 -1.99 -11.15
C PHE A 95 0.67 -1.16 -12.15
N SER A 96 0.21 0.03 -11.75
CA SER A 96 -0.66 0.91 -12.56
C SER A 96 -1.91 0.17 -13.08
N ILE A 97 -2.56 -0.60 -12.21
CA ILE A 97 -3.79 -1.36 -12.49
C ILE A 97 -4.95 -0.87 -11.62
N GLU A 98 -6.17 -1.29 -11.95
CA GLU A 98 -7.38 -1.02 -11.16
C GLU A 98 -7.96 -2.36 -10.67
N ILE A 99 -8.07 -2.52 -9.35
CA ILE A 99 -8.60 -3.72 -8.71
C ILE A 99 -9.96 -3.37 -8.12
N PRO A 100 -11.08 -3.78 -8.75
CA PRO A 100 -12.40 -3.48 -8.21
C PRO A 100 -12.60 -4.18 -6.86
N ASP A 101 -13.35 -3.56 -5.96
CA ASP A 101 -13.61 -4.05 -4.59
C ASP A 101 -14.08 -5.53 -4.56
N GLU A 102 -14.95 -5.92 -5.51
CA GLU A 102 -15.46 -7.29 -5.64
C GLU A 102 -14.37 -8.35 -5.88
N LYS A 103 -13.25 -7.93 -6.48
CA LYS A 103 -12.07 -8.75 -6.71
C LYS A 103 -11.11 -8.62 -5.54
N ALA A 104 -10.88 -7.40 -5.03
CA ALA A 104 -10.02 -7.14 -3.89
C ALA A 104 -10.39 -7.99 -2.66
N ASP A 105 -11.69 -8.15 -2.37
CA ASP A 105 -12.19 -9.01 -1.28
C ASP A 105 -11.82 -10.50 -1.44
N LYS A 106 -11.57 -10.95 -2.67
CA LYS A 106 -11.18 -12.34 -2.98
C LYS A 106 -9.66 -12.54 -2.96
N LEU A 107 -8.88 -11.46 -2.95
CA LEU A 107 -7.43 -11.51 -2.91
C LEU A 107 -6.97 -11.66 -1.45
N THR A 108 -6.89 -12.91 -0.99
CA THR A 108 -6.56 -13.21 0.42
C THR A 108 -5.08 -13.41 0.68
N CYS A 109 -4.28 -13.71 -0.34
CA CYS A 109 -2.85 -13.94 -0.20
C CYS A 109 -2.02 -13.32 -1.34
N CYS A 110 -0.70 -13.28 -1.18
CA CYS A 110 0.23 -12.73 -2.18
C CYS A 110 0.13 -13.46 -3.52
N ALA A 111 -0.05 -14.79 -3.50
CA ALA A 111 -0.17 -15.58 -4.71
C ALA A 111 -1.43 -15.23 -5.52
N ASP A 112 -2.55 -14.94 -4.85
CA ASP A 112 -3.78 -14.50 -5.51
C ASP A 112 -3.57 -13.14 -6.19
N VAL A 113 -2.92 -12.20 -5.48
CA VAL A 113 -2.62 -10.86 -6.00
C VAL A 113 -1.70 -10.94 -7.22
N ALA A 114 -0.59 -11.69 -7.12
CA ALA A 114 0.34 -11.86 -8.22
C ALA A 114 -0.35 -12.50 -9.44
N LYS A 115 -1.18 -13.53 -9.23
CA LYS A 115 -1.95 -14.18 -10.28
C LYS A 115 -2.97 -13.23 -10.91
N TYR A 116 -3.62 -12.37 -10.12
CA TYR A 116 -4.53 -11.35 -10.62
C TYR A 116 -3.78 -10.35 -11.51
N ILE A 117 -2.64 -9.83 -11.05
CA ILE A 117 -1.80 -8.91 -11.81
C ILE A 117 -1.36 -9.55 -13.13
N VAL A 118 -0.87 -10.79 -13.11
CA VAL A 118 -0.49 -11.55 -14.33
C VAL A 118 -1.68 -11.74 -15.28
N SER A 119 -2.89 -11.88 -14.76
CA SER A 119 -4.09 -12.04 -15.58
C SER A 119 -4.59 -10.74 -16.20
N VAL A 120 -4.22 -9.59 -15.64
CA VAL A 120 -4.67 -8.26 -16.08
C VAL A 120 -3.59 -7.57 -16.94
N ALA A 121 -2.31 -7.85 -16.66
CA ALA A 121 -1.15 -7.38 -17.43
C ALA A 121 -1.01 -8.12 -18.78
#